data_AF-A0A0Q4KG68-F1
#
_entry.id   AF-A0A0Q4KG68-F1
#
_cell.length_a   1.000
_cell.length_b   1.000
_cell.length_c   1.000
_cell.angle_alpha   90.00
_cell.angle_beta   90.00
_cell.angle_gamma   90.00
#
_symmetry.space_group_name_H-M   'P 1'
#
loop_
_entity.id
_entity.type
_entity.pdbx_description
1 polymer ?
#
loop_
_entity_poly.entity_id
_entity_poly.type
_entity_poly.pdbx_seq_one_letter_code
_entity_poly.pdbx_strand_id
1 'polypeptide(L)'
;MQLKFVKCHGSGNDFPLIDARDIELDDAAWARVARALADRARDVGGDGLLLLTGSDKVNIFGMRMFNPDGSEAETCLNGLRCTARLGFEVTGTTAGQVRLKTSVAQARVVAPIAPGVATIETKVGPVSLAPRDVGLSVGSEPFVEAAIPGLPSERRFTAVAMPNPHLVAFVDAVDEGELVRLGDWCEAAPALIPTRANVSFVEVREADHAPALFVRTYERGVGLTNSCGSAMAASTHAAARTGRIGWGVETRVFNRGGMVRARADADGVVTIAGNATFEWDGEIEVDPATGVAGALRITGRRDEEVAAWESMLAGL
;
A
#
# COMPACT_ATOMS: atom_id res chain seq x y z
N MET A 1 -2.60 -28.37 -7.38
CA MET A 1 -2.33 -27.71 -8.68
C MET A 1 -1.01 -26.97 -8.60
N GLN A 2 -0.26 -26.91 -9.70
CA GLN A 2 1.00 -26.16 -9.75
C GLN A 2 0.70 -24.67 -9.96
N LEU A 3 1.11 -23.82 -9.03
CA LEU A 3 1.03 -22.37 -9.15
C LEU A 3 2.41 -21.80 -9.45
N LYS A 4 2.47 -20.83 -10.36
CA LYS A 4 3.66 -20.00 -10.62
C LYS A 4 3.42 -18.61 -10.05
N PHE A 5 4.45 -18.00 -9.50
CA PHE A 5 4.35 -16.68 -8.93
C PHE A 5 5.69 -15.95 -9.01
N VAL A 6 5.63 -14.63 -8.91
CA VAL A 6 6.78 -13.76 -8.71
C VAL A 6 6.74 -13.28 -7.26
N LYS A 7 7.83 -13.47 -6.52
CA LYS A 7 8.02 -12.79 -5.24
C LYS A 7 8.45 -11.35 -5.52
N CYS A 8 7.75 -10.39 -4.95
CA CYS A 8 7.92 -8.97 -5.23
C CYS A 8 7.65 -8.12 -4.00
N HIS A 9 8.10 -6.87 -4.01
CA HIS A 9 7.74 -5.92 -2.96
C HIS A 9 7.62 -4.47 -3.45
N GLY A 10 6.74 -3.71 -2.81
CA GLY A 10 6.64 -2.26 -2.94
C GLY A 10 7.06 -1.59 -1.64
N SER A 11 8.21 -0.94 -1.62
CA SER A 11 8.78 -0.28 -0.44
C SER A 11 8.83 -1.23 0.77
N GLY A 12 9.43 -2.42 0.62
CA GLY A 12 9.53 -3.44 1.66
C GLY A 12 8.25 -4.22 2.02
N ASN A 13 7.08 -3.85 1.47
CA ASN A 13 5.84 -4.61 1.64
C ASN A 13 5.77 -5.71 0.55
N ASP A 14 5.95 -6.97 0.96
CA ASP A 14 6.34 -8.09 0.09
C ASP A 14 5.24 -9.15 -0.11
N PHE A 15 5.16 -9.71 -1.33
CA PHE A 15 4.05 -10.54 -1.78
C PHE A 15 4.51 -11.62 -2.77
N PRO A 16 4.02 -12.87 -2.66
CA PRO A 16 3.80 -13.70 -3.84
C PRO A 16 2.72 -13.06 -4.74
N LEU A 17 3.05 -12.86 -6.02
CA LEU A 17 2.16 -12.34 -7.06
C LEU A 17 1.92 -13.41 -8.13
N ILE A 18 0.67 -13.81 -8.30
CA ILE A 18 0.23 -14.82 -9.29
C ILE A 18 -0.42 -14.12 -10.48
N ASP A 19 -0.03 -14.50 -11.70
CA ASP A 19 -0.85 -14.25 -12.88
C ASP A 19 -2.05 -15.21 -12.89
N ALA A 20 -3.19 -14.71 -12.43
CA ALA A 20 -4.43 -15.47 -12.25
C ALA A 20 -5.45 -15.19 -13.37
N ARG A 21 -5.04 -14.58 -14.49
CA ARG A 21 -5.94 -14.24 -15.61
C ARG A 21 -6.65 -15.47 -16.19
N ASP A 22 -5.95 -16.60 -16.22
CA ASP A 22 -6.44 -17.88 -16.75
C ASP A 22 -6.69 -18.94 -15.64
N ILE A 23 -6.86 -18.50 -14.39
CA ILE A 23 -7.08 -19.40 -13.24
C ILE A 23 -8.46 -19.17 -12.64
N GLU A 24 -9.32 -20.18 -12.72
CA GLU A 24 -10.65 -20.16 -12.11
C GLU A 24 -10.61 -20.84 -10.73
N LEU A 25 -10.66 -20.03 -9.67
CA LEU A 25 -10.82 -20.47 -8.29
C LEU A 25 -11.83 -19.54 -7.58
N ASP A 26 -12.63 -20.10 -6.67
CA ASP A 26 -13.51 -19.30 -5.82
C ASP A 26 -12.73 -18.57 -4.72
N ASP A 27 -13.41 -17.64 -4.04
CA ASP A 27 -12.78 -16.82 -2.99
C ASP A 27 -12.30 -17.65 -1.80
N ALA A 28 -12.98 -18.76 -1.49
CA ALA A 28 -12.59 -19.64 -0.40
C ALA A 28 -11.28 -20.39 -0.72
N ALA A 29 -11.10 -20.80 -1.98
CA ALA A 29 -9.88 -21.39 -2.50
C ALA A 29 -8.75 -20.38 -2.50
N TRP A 30 -8.97 -19.16 -3.02
CA TRP A 30 -7.94 -18.11 -2.96
C TRP A 30 -7.54 -17.76 -1.52
N ALA A 31 -8.50 -17.70 -0.59
CA ALA A 31 -8.20 -17.51 0.83
C ALA A 31 -7.31 -18.62 1.41
N ARG A 32 -7.51 -19.88 0.99
CA ARG A 32 -6.65 -21.01 1.37
C ARG A 32 -5.26 -20.91 0.76
N VAL A 33 -5.15 -20.54 -0.53
CA VAL A 33 -3.86 -20.31 -1.20
C VAL A 33 -3.11 -19.17 -0.52
N ALA A 34 -3.79 -18.07 -0.16
CA ALA A 34 -3.20 -16.93 0.53
C ALA A 34 -2.60 -17.35 1.87
N ARG A 35 -3.36 -18.07 2.71
CA ARG A 35 -2.85 -18.65 3.97
C ARG A 35 -1.65 -19.57 3.74
N ALA A 36 -1.63 -20.31 2.65
CA ALA A 36 -0.55 -21.26 2.36
C ALA A 36 0.76 -20.58 1.92
N LEU A 37 0.67 -19.48 1.16
CA LEU A 37 1.81 -18.80 0.55
C LEU A 37 2.30 -17.59 1.35
N ALA A 38 1.40 -16.87 2.04
CA ALA A 38 1.76 -15.64 2.76
C ALA A 38 2.19 -15.90 4.22
N ASP A 39 2.02 -17.12 4.74
CA ASP A 39 2.49 -17.49 6.07
C ASP A 39 4.03 -17.38 6.16
N ARG A 40 4.52 -16.41 6.95
CA ARG A 40 5.95 -16.16 7.16
C ARG A 40 6.66 -17.30 7.90
N ALA A 41 5.94 -18.24 8.50
CA ALA A 41 6.52 -19.46 9.07
C ALA A 41 6.85 -20.52 8.00
N ARG A 42 6.49 -20.28 6.73
CA ARG A 42 6.74 -21.17 5.58
C ARG A 42 7.71 -20.55 4.59
N ASP A 43 8.10 -21.33 3.59
CA ASP A 43 9.20 -21.00 2.66
C ASP A 43 8.97 -19.75 1.79
N VAL A 44 7.72 -19.40 1.49
CA VAL A 44 7.39 -18.23 0.66
C VAL A 44 7.25 -16.96 1.50
N GLY A 45 6.26 -16.94 2.40
CA GLY A 45 5.94 -15.82 3.27
C GLY A 45 5.54 -14.53 2.54
N GLY A 46 4.92 -13.59 3.25
CA GLY A 46 4.66 -12.23 2.77
C GLY A 46 3.56 -11.52 3.54
N ASP A 47 3.30 -10.28 3.18
CA ASP A 47 2.21 -9.47 3.75
C ASP A 47 0.85 -9.75 3.08
N GLY A 48 0.80 -10.69 2.13
CA GLY A 48 -0.41 -11.15 1.47
C GLY A 48 -0.13 -11.84 0.15
N LEU A 49 -1.18 -12.28 -0.52
CA LEU A 49 -1.16 -12.81 -1.87
C LEU A 49 -1.73 -11.79 -2.83
N LEU A 50 -0.98 -11.47 -3.89
CA LEU A 50 -1.46 -10.63 -5.00
C LEU A 50 -1.89 -11.49 -6.18
N LEU A 51 -3.00 -11.12 -6.80
CA LEU A 51 -3.49 -11.75 -8.02
C LEU A 51 -3.64 -10.70 -9.12
N LEU A 52 -2.95 -10.90 -10.24
CA LEU A 52 -3.27 -10.25 -11.50
C LEU A 52 -4.47 -10.95 -12.13
N THR A 53 -5.54 -10.22 -12.42
CA THR A 53 -6.78 -10.74 -12.99
C THR A 53 -7.07 -10.14 -14.37
N GLY A 54 -7.96 -10.80 -15.12
CA GLY A 54 -8.25 -10.45 -16.51
C GLY A 54 -8.75 -9.01 -16.73
N SER A 55 -8.62 -8.55 -17.97
CA SER A 55 -9.17 -7.27 -18.43
C SER A 55 -10.70 -7.29 -18.45
N ASP A 56 -11.29 -6.11 -18.61
CA ASP A 56 -12.70 -5.96 -18.98
C ASP A 56 -12.85 -4.90 -20.08
N LYS A 57 -14.07 -4.38 -20.30
CA LYS A 57 -14.33 -3.37 -21.34
C LYS A 57 -13.60 -2.04 -21.13
N VAL A 58 -13.19 -1.74 -19.90
CA VAL A 58 -12.62 -0.44 -19.49
C VAL A 58 -11.20 -0.61 -18.93
N ASN A 59 -10.97 -1.67 -18.16
CA ASN A 59 -9.73 -1.91 -17.44
C ASN A 59 -8.82 -2.85 -18.23
N ILE A 60 -7.53 -2.48 -18.34
CA ILE A 60 -6.53 -3.27 -19.07
C ILE A 60 -6.18 -4.58 -18.34
N PHE A 61 -6.41 -4.63 -17.02
CA PHE A 61 -6.38 -5.80 -16.15
C PHE A 61 -6.94 -5.42 -14.77
N GLY A 62 -7.02 -6.36 -13.84
CA GLY A 62 -7.39 -6.08 -12.45
C GLY A 62 -6.39 -6.63 -11.43
N MET A 63 -6.48 -6.15 -10.20
CA MET A 63 -5.74 -6.64 -9.05
C MET A 63 -6.70 -7.11 -7.97
N ARG A 64 -6.40 -8.25 -7.35
CA ARG A 64 -6.97 -8.66 -6.06
C ARG A 64 -5.84 -8.87 -5.04
N MET A 65 -6.14 -8.67 -3.77
CA MET A 65 -5.21 -8.94 -2.67
C MET A 65 -5.90 -9.69 -1.55
N PHE A 66 -5.30 -10.79 -1.13
CA PHE A 66 -5.69 -11.52 0.06
C PHE A 66 -4.64 -11.35 1.16
N ASN A 67 -5.07 -11.01 2.36
CA ASN A 67 -4.23 -10.94 3.54
C ASN A 67 -3.75 -12.35 3.96
N PRO A 68 -2.74 -12.46 4.85
CA PRO A 68 -2.24 -13.75 5.32
C PRO A 68 -3.28 -14.61 6.04
N ASP A 69 -4.33 -14.00 6.60
CA ASP A 69 -5.47 -14.72 7.20
C ASP A 69 -6.49 -15.24 6.17
N GLY A 70 -6.34 -14.84 4.90
CA GLY A 70 -7.21 -15.17 3.77
C GLY A 70 -8.40 -14.22 3.58
N SER A 71 -8.51 -13.14 4.37
CA SER A 71 -9.46 -12.06 4.08
C SER A 71 -9.01 -11.25 2.86
N GLU A 72 -9.94 -10.75 2.05
CA GLU A 72 -9.60 -9.96 0.86
C GLU A 72 -9.62 -8.45 1.17
N ALA A 73 -8.47 -7.80 0.95
CA ALA A 73 -8.27 -6.38 1.21
C ALA A 73 -8.94 -5.49 0.14
N GLU A 74 -9.36 -4.28 0.54
CA GLU A 74 -9.96 -3.28 -0.35
C GLU A 74 -8.94 -2.70 -1.34
N THR A 75 -7.73 -2.43 -0.85
CA THR A 75 -6.64 -1.91 -1.66
C THR A 75 -5.29 -2.29 -1.06
N CYS A 76 -4.25 -2.20 -1.87
CA CYS A 76 -2.88 -2.04 -1.41
C CYS A 76 -2.08 -1.32 -2.50
N LEU A 77 -1.71 -0.06 -2.27
CA LEU A 77 -1.01 0.74 -3.29
C LEU A 77 0.44 0.26 -3.52
N ASN A 78 1.03 -0.44 -2.57
CA ASN A 78 2.32 -1.11 -2.77
C ASN A 78 2.19 -2.31 -3.71
N GLY A 79 1.25 -3.21 -3.40
CA GLY A 79 0.95 -4.36 -4.25
C GLY A 79 0.43 -3.97 -5.63
N LEU A 80 -0.26 -2.83 -5.76
CA LEU A 80 -0.71 -2.29 -7.04
C LEU A 80 0.46 -1.97 -7.97
N ARG A 81 1.57 -1.41 -7.47
CA ARG A 81 2.75 -1.15 -8.30
C ARG A 81 3.34 -2.44 -8.85
N CYS A 82 3.51 -3.46 -8.01
CA CYS A 82 4.01 -4.77 -8.41
C CYS A 82 3.07 -5.47 -9.41
N THR A 83 1.76 -5.45 -9.13
CA THR A 83 0.74 -6.09 -9.98
C THR A 83 0.62 -5.37 -11.32
N ALA A 84 0.67 -4.04 -11.33
CA ALA A 84 0.63 -3.25 -12.56
C ALA A 84 1.87 -3.46 -13.41
N ARG A 85 3.07 -3.58 -12.81
CA ARG A 85 4.29 -3.96 -13.53
C ARG A 85 4.10 -5.29 -14.26
N LEU A 86 3.70 -6.35 -13.55
CA LEU A 86 3.47 -7.66 -14.18
C LEU A 86 2.40 -7.55 -15.26
N GLY A 87 1.29 -6.85 -14.98
CA GLY A 87 0.23 -6.59 -15.93
C GLY A 87 0.73 -5.97 -17.23
N PHE A 88 1.53 -4.91 -17.14
CA PHE A 88 2.16 -4.25 -18.30
C PHE A 88 3.06 -5.18 -19.10
N GLU A 89 3.89 -5.98 -18.42
CA GLU A 89 4.77 -6.96 -19.07
C GLU A 89 3.96 -8.00 -19.87
N VAL A 90 2.89 -8.55 -19.29
CA VAL A 90 2.10 -9.61 -19.93
C VAL A 90 1.10 -9.11 -20.96
N THR A 91 0.67 -7.85 -20.92
CA THR A 91 -0.22 -7.26 -21.94
C THR A 91 0.54 -6.48 -23.02
N GLY A 92 1.84 -6.23 -22.84
CA GLY A 92 2.63 -5.39 -23.75
C GLY A 92 2.20 -3.92 -23.76
N THR A 93 1.63 -3.43 -22.65
CA THR A 93 1.19 -2.03 -22.49
C THR A 93 2.07 -1.33 -21.45
N THR A 94 2.00 0.00 -21.36
CA THR A 94 2.82 0.78 -20.40
C THR A 94 2.00 1.75 -19.54
N ALA A 95 0.69 1.85 -19.79
CA ALA A 95 -0.23 2.67 -19.04
C ALA A 95 -1.67 2.18 -19.20
N GLY A 96 -2.51 2.43 -18.21
CA GLY A 96 -3.96 2.22 -18.31
C GLY A 96 -4.67 2.14 -16.96
N GLN A 97 -5.98 1.89 -17.03
CA GLN A 97 -6.82 1.76 -15.84
C GLN A 97 -6.81 0.32 -15.31
N VAL A 98 -6.60 0.18 -14.01
CA VAL A 98 -6.54 -1.08 -13.28
C VAL A 98 -7.76 -1.20 -12.38
N ARG A 99 -8.49 -2.30 -12.48
CA ARG A 99 -9.62 -2.61 -11.60
C ARG A 99 -9.11 -3.07 -10.23
N LEU A 100 -9.65 -2.52 -9.15
CA LEU A 100 -9.46 -2.95 -7.78
C LEU A 100 -10.77 -3.57 -7.25
N LYS A 101 -10.77 -4.04 -5.99
CA LYS A 101 -11.95 -4.68 -5.38
C LYS A 101 -13.20 -3.79 -5.40
N THR A 102 -13.05 -2.52 -5.01
CA THR A 102 -14.16 -1.57 -4.86
C THR A 102 -13.97 -0.28 -5.66
N SER A 103 -12.89 -0.17 -6.42
CA SER A 103 -12.50 1.07 -7.10
C SER A 103 -11.62 0.78 -8.32
N VAL A 104 -11.08 1.85 -8.93
CA VAL A 104 -10.12 1.77 -10.03
C VAL A 104 -8.94 2.68 -9.73
N ALA A 105 -7.80 2.39 -10.34
CA ALA A 105 -6.63 3.26 -10.31
C ALA A 105 -6.05 3.43 -11.72
N GLN A 106 -5.45 4.59 -12.01
CA GLN A 106 -4.60 4.71 -13.20
C GLN A 106 -3.20 4.28 -12.82
N ALA A 107 -2.56 3.47 -13.66
CA ALA A 107 -1.16 3.09 -13.50
C ALA A 107 -0.38 3.36 -14.79
N ARG A 108 0.92 3.64 -14.67
CA ARG A 108 1.84 3.70 -15.80
C ARG A 108 3.29 3.46 -15.40
N VAL A 109 4.08 2.96 -16.34
CA VAL A 109 5.54 2.91 -16.23
C VAL A 109 6.10 4.33 -16.33
N VAL A 110 7.03 4.67 -15.44
CA VAL A 110 7.68 5.99 -15.41
C VAL A 110 9.19 5.85 -15.22
N ALA A 111 9.90 6.98 -15.30
CA ALA A 111 11.34 7.01 -15.03
C ALA A 111 11.66 6.48 -13.62
N PRO A 112 12.75 5.70 -13.47
CA PRO A 112 13.16 5.14 -12.19
C PRO A 112 13.27 6.18 -11.05
N ILE A 113 12.92 5.79 -9.82
CA ILE A 113 13.20 6.59 -8.61
C ILE A 113 14.68 6.60 -8.22
N ALA A 114 15.41 5.58 -8.66
CA ALA A 114 16.86 5.47 -8.55
C ALA A 114 17.38 4.56 -9.67
N PRO A 115 18.69 4.59 -9.99
CA PRO A 115 19.27 3.72 -11.01
C PRO A 115 18.90 2.25 -10.79
N GLY A 116 18.44 1.57 -11.84
CA GLY A 116 18.05 0.14 -11.79
C GLY A 116 16.71 -0.16 -11.12
N VAL A 117 16.05 0.80 -10.46
CA VAL A 117 14.79 0.56 -9.74
C VAL A 117 13.58 0.69 -10.68
N ALA A 118 13.00 -0.45 -11.06
CA ALA A 118 11.74 -0.49 -11.82
C ALA A 118 10.64 0.29 -11.07
N THR A 119 10.05 1.29 -11.73
CA THR A 119 9.16 2.26 -11.08
C THR A 119 7.81 2.34 -11.78
N ILE A 120 6.75 2.21 -11.00
CA ILE A 120 5.36 2.38 -11.44
C ILE A 120 4.76 3.59 -10.74
N GLU A 121 4.13 4.45 -11.53
CA GLU A 121 3.27 5.52 -11.05
C GLU A 121 1.83 5.01 -10.96
N THR A 122 1.16 5.35 -9.87
CA THR A 122 -0.26 5.11 -9.64
C THR A 122 -0.95 6.43 -9.28
N LYS A 123 -2.18 6.61 -9.74
CA LYS A 123 -3.04 7.74 -9.33
C LYS A 123 -4.27 7.22 -8.62
N VAL A 124 -4.52 7.79 -7.46
CA VAL A 124 -5.68 7.51 -6.60
C VAL A 124 -6.36 8.82 -6.24
N GLY A 125 -7.66 8.76 -6.02
CA GLY A 125 -8.47 9.95 -5.79
C GLY A 125 -9.89 9.78 -6.30
N PRO A 126 -10.77 10.77 -6.07
CA PRO A 126 -10.50 12.03 -5.37
C PRO A 126 -10.56 11.89 -3.84
N VAL A 127 -9.59 12.46 -3.12
CA VAL A 127 -9.52 12.42 -1.65
C VAL A 127 -10.76 13.05 -1.02
N SER A 128 -11.32 12.38 -0.01
CA SER A 128 -12.28 13.01 0.91
C SER A 128 -11.63 13.36 2.25
N LEU A 129 -11.96 14.55 2.76
CA LEU A 129 -11.62 15.02 4.10
C LEU A 129 -12.83 15.02 5.05
N ALA A 130 -13.95 14.42 4.61
CA ALA A 130 -15.13 14.31 5.44
C ALA A 130 -14.92 13.24 6.51
N PRO A 131 -15.12 13.55 7.81
CA PRO A 131 -14.92 12.56 8.87
C PRO A 131 -15.78 11.30 8.69
N ARG A 132 -17.02 11.44 8.20
CA ARG A 132 -17.89 10.29 7.91
C ARG A 132 -17.28 9.30 6.91
N ASP A 133 -16.46 9.76 5.97
CA ASP A 133 -15.87 8.92 4.93
C ASP A 133 -14.67 8.12 5.45
N VAL A 134 -14.09 8.54 6.59
CA VAL A 134 -13.16 7.70 7.38
C VAL A 134 -13.85 6.94 8.51
N GLY A 135 -15.19 7.02 8.60
CA GLY A 135 -16.00 6.42 9.67
C GLY A 135 -15.93 7.14 11.02
N LEU A 136 -15.42 8.37 11.07
CA LEU A 136 -15.32 9.18 12.27
C LEU A 136 -16.63 9.97 12.51
N SER A 137 -17.24 9.79 13.68
CA SER A 137 -18.52 10.39 14.06
C SER A 137 -18.33 11.71 14.81
N VAL A 138 -17.92 12.77 14.11
CA VAL A 138 -17.68 14.12 14.66
C VAL A 138 -18.39 15.19 13.83
N GLY A 139 -18.63 16.36 14.43
CA GLY A 139 -19.48 17.41 13.85
C GLY A 139 -18.82 18.38 12.86
N SER A 140 -17.52 18.27 12.58
CA SER A 140 -16.77 19.24 11.75
C SER A 140 -16.36 18.66 10.39
N GLU A 141 -16.63 19.37 9.28
CA GLU A 141 -16.22 18.98 7.93
C GLU A 141 -15.74 20.22 7.14
N PRO A 142 -14.56 20.19 6.50
CA PRO A 142 -13.58 19.09 6.48
C PRO A 142 -12.89 18.90 7.84
N PHE A 143 -12.42 17.70 8.14
CA PHE A 143 -11.68 17.41 9.38
C PHE A 143 -10.18 17.58 9.13
N VAL A 144 -9.65 18.78 9.40
CA VAL A 144 -8.25 19.15 9.16
C VAL A 144 -7.65 19.72 10.44
N GLU A 145 -6.53 19.14 10.87
CA GLU A 145 -5.81 19.52 12.11
C GLU A 145 -6.73 19.80 13.30
N ALA A 146 -7.69 18.91 13.53
CA ALA A 146 -8.65 19.00 14.63
C ALA A 146 -8.41 17.92 15.68
N ALA A 147 -8.71 18.23 16.94
CA ALA A 147 -8.69 17.23 18.01
C ALA A 147 -9.90 16.30 17.87
N ILE A 148 -9.71 15.02 18.18
CA ILE A 148 -10.78 14.02 18.19
C ILE A 148 -11.28 13.86 19.63
N PRO A 149 -12.50 14.32 19.98
CA PRO A 149 -13.00 14.21 21.35
C PRO A 149 -13.04 12.77 21.84
N GLY A 150 -12.47 12.49 23.02
CA GLY A 150 -12.44 11.14 23.60
C GLY A 150 -11.33 10.23 23.10
N LEU A 151 -10.50 10.70 22.16
CA LEU A 151 -9.23 10.06 21.82
C LEU A 151 -8.22 10.30 22.97
N PRO A 152 -7.43 9.30 23.41
CA PRO A 152 -6.45 9.46 24.48
C PRO A 152 -5.17 10.15 23.98
N SER A 153 -5.30 11.29 23.30
CA SER A 153 -4.21 12.14 22.84
C SER A 153 -4.70 13.55 22.56
N GLU A 154 -3.86 14.55 22.88
CA GLU A 154 -4.07 15.96 22.57
C GLU A 154 -3.70 16.31 21.12
N ARG A 155 -3.24 15.33 20.33
CA ARG A 155 -2.82 15.54 18.95
C ARG A 155 -4.00 15.95 18.06
N ARG A 156 -3.65 16.74 17.05
CA ARG A 156 -4.55 17.18 15.99
C ARG A 156 -4.39 16.26 14.79
N PHE A 157 -5.52 15.83 14.23
CA PHE A 157 -5.56 14.91 13.10
C PHE A 157 -6.24 15.55 11.90
N THR A 158 -5.80 15.12 10.72
CA THR A 158 -6.51 15.30 9.46
C THR A 158 -7.11 13.96 9.07
N ALA A 159 -8.42 13.93 8.81
CA ALA A 159 -9.08 12.75 8.28
C ALA A 159 -8.88 12.72 6.75
N VAL A 160 -8.43 11.59 6.23
CA VAL A 160 -8.22 11.39 4.80
C VAL A 160 -8.76 10.03 4.41
N ALA A 161 -9.75 9.99 3.53
CA ALA A 161 -10.24 8.76 2.91
C ALA A 161 -9.72 8.68 1.48
N MET A 162 -8.73 7.81 1.23
CA MET A 162 -8.32 7.43 -0.13
C MET A 162 -7.38 6.21 -0.19
N PRO A 163 -7.83 5.05 -0.70
CA PRO A 163 -9.21 4.59 -0.83
C PRO A 163 -9.75 3.97 0.49
N ASN A 164 -8.92 3.88 1.53
CA ASN A 164 -9.25 3.40 2.86
C ASN A 164 -9.06 4.54 3.91
N PRO A 165 -9.55 4.38 5.16
CA PRO A 165 -9.59 5.48 6.12
C PRO A 165 -8.23 5.74 6.80
N HIS A 166 -7.80 7.00 6.83
CA HIS A 166 -6.58 7.45 7.52
C HIS A 166 -6.84 8.64 8.46
N LEU A 167 -6.28 8.56 9.66
CA LEU A 167 -6.10 9.67 10.60
C LEU A 167 -4.62 10.06 10.61
N VAL A 168 -4.31 11.25 10.10
CA VAL A 168 -2.93 11.72 9.92
C VAL A 168 -2.63 12.83 10.93
N ALA A 169 -1.59 12.65 11.75
CA ALA A 169 -1.08 13.69 12.65
C ALA A 169 0.37 14.04 12.29
N PHE A 170 0.66 15.34 12.25
CA PHE A 170 2.03 15.84 12.11
C PHE A 170 2.70 15.92 13.48
N VAL A 171 3.94 15.44 13.56
CA VAL A 171 4.70 15.34 14.81
C VAL A 171 6.15 15.79 14.59
N ASP A 172 6.80 16.29 15.63
CA ASP A 172 8.22 16.65 15.56
C ASP A 172 9.12 15.40 15.53
N ALA A 173 8.72 14.36 16.26
CA ALA A 173 9.35 13.05 16.28
C ALA A 173 8.30 11.96 16.49
N VAL A 174 8.46 10.82 15.81
CA VAL A 174 7.59 9.65 15.94
C VAL A 174 7.81 8.98 17.30
N ASP A 175 6.78 9.03 18.15
CA ASP A 175 6.63 8.16 19.31
C ASP A 175 5.82 6.92 18.91
N GLU A 176 6.49 5.79 18.68
CA GLU A 176 5.82 4.53 18.33
C GLU A 176 4.94 4.00 19.47
N GLY A 177 5.29 4.27 20.72
CA GLY A 177 4.49 3.85 21.87
C GLY A 177 3.15 4.58 21.91
N GLU A 178 3.13 5.88 21.63
CA GLU A 178 1.88 6.63 21.46
C GLU A 178 1.10 6.18 20.22
N LEU A 179 1.79 5.99 19.09
CA LEU A 179 1.15 5.53 17.87
C LEU A 179 0.45 4.17 18.06
N VAL A 180 1.08 3.23 18.79
CA VAL A 180 0.46 1.94 19.16
C VAL A 180 -0.74 2.15 20.06
N ARG A 181 -0.64 2.95 21.12
CA ARG A 181 -1.79 3.22 22.01
C ARG A 181 -2.99 3.79 21.25
N LEU A 182 -2.76 4.67 20.28
CA LEU A 182 -3.82 5.25 19.46
C LEU A 182 -4.36 4.26 18.42
N GLY A 183 -3.48 3.46 17.83
CA GLY A 183 -3.85 2.35 16.96
C GLY A 183 -4.74 1.33 17.66
N ASP A 184 -4.35 0.89 18.85
CA ASP A 184 -5.13 -0.02 19.71
C ASP A 184 -6.48 0.57 20.09
N TRP A 185 -6.53 1.87 20.41
CA TRP A 185 -7.79 2.58 20.66
C TRP A 185 -8.69 2.57 19.41
N CYS A 186 -8.13 2.77 18.21
CA CYS A 186 -8.87 2.65 16.97
C CYS A 186 -9.33 1.21 16.71
N GLU A 187 -8.50 0.20 16.97
CA GLU A 187 -8.83 -1.23 16.79
C GLU A 187 -9.92 -1.72 17.74
N ALA A 188 -10.01 -1.14 18.94
CA ALA A 188 -11.11 -1.38 19.87
C ALA A 188 -12.48 -0.91 19.34
N ALA A 189 -12.51 -0.26 18.16
CA ALA A 189 -13.71 0.18 17.45
C ALA A 189 -14.69 0.96 18.35
N PRO A 190 -14.23 2.03 19.03
CA PRO A 190 -15.09 2.83 19.89
C PRO A 190 -16.23 3.44 19.07
N ALA A 191 -17.32 3.83 19.74
CA ALA A 191 -18.52 4.37 19.08
C ALA A 191 -18.22 5.56 18.14
N LEU A 192 -17.13 6.28 18.39
CA LEU A 192 -16.68 7.39 17.56
C LEU A 192 -16.12 6.94 16.20
N ILE A 193 -15.50 5.77 16.10
CA ILE A 193 -14.90 5.24 14.88
C ILE A 193 -15.09 3.71 14.75
N PRO A 194 -16.34 3.23 14.63
CA PRO A 194 -16.66 1.79 14.68
C PRO A 194 -16.06 1.00 13.50
N THR A 195 -15.80 1.66 12.38
CA THR A 195 -15.15 1.03 11.21
C THR A 195 -13.63 0.95 11.33
N ARG A 196 -13.08 1.49 12.43
CA ARG A 196 -11.64 1.67 12.69
C ARG A 196 -10.98 2.53 11.60
N ALA A 197 -9.73 2.91 11.78
CA ALA A 197 -8.94 3.59 10.76
C ALA A 197 -7.45 3.32 10.92
N ASN A 198 -6.70 3.54 9.85
CA ASN A 198 -5.25 3.62 9.94
C ASN A 198 -4.87 4.91 10.67
N VAL A 199 -3.88 4.84 11.56
CA VAL A 199 -3.34 6.02 12.25
C VAL A 199 -1.92 6.25 11.77
N SER A 200 -1.58 7.47 11.36
CA SER A 200 -0.25 7.79 10.84
C SER A 200 0.32 9.03 11.51
N PHE A 201 1.57 8.89 11.98
CA PHE A 201 2.40 10.01 12.39
C PHE A 201 3.32 10.41 11.24
N VAL A 202 3.41 11.71 10.99
CA VAL A 202 4.19 12.28 9.89
C VAL A 202 5.18 13.29 10.44
N GLU A 203 6.46 13.01 10.23
CA GLU A 203 7.52 14.00 10.40
C GLU A 203 7.74 14.73 9.09
N VAL A 204 7.74 16.06 9.14
CA VAL A 204 8.24 16.86 8.03
C VAL A 204 9.76 16.95 8.19
N ARG A 205 10.48 16.50 7.16
CA ARG A 205 11.94 16.47 7.10
C ARG A 205 12.43 17.33 5.95
N GLU A 206 13.74 17.51 5.87
CA GLU A 206 14.41 18.05 4.69
C GLU A 206 15.25 16.93 4.07
N ALA A 207 15.23 16.83 2.75
CA ALA A 207 16.14 15.98 1.98
C ALA A 207 16.55 16.74 0.72
N ASP A 208 17.85 16.82 0.43
CA ASP A 208 18.44 17.61 -0.67
C ASP A 208 17.85 19.02 -0.80
N HIS A 209 17.74 19.75 0.32
CA HIS A 209 17.22 21.12 0.38
C HIS A 209 15.75 21.28 -0.06
N ALA A 210 14.98 20.19 -0.07
CA ALA A 210 13.55 20.17 -0.33
C ALA A 210 12.80 19.51 0.82
N PRO A 211 11.54 19.91 1.09
CA PRO A 211 10.73 19.23 2.10
C PRO A 211 10.49 17.78 1.70
N ALA A 212 10.54 16.91 2.68
CA ALA A 212 10.24 15.49 2.58
C ALA A 212 9.35 15.08 3.75
N LEU A 213 8.70 13.92 3.63
CA LEU A 213 7.84 13.39 4.67
C LEU A 213 8.36 12.03 5.10
N PHE A 214 8.43 11.77 6.40
CA PHE A 214 8.56 10.41 6.92
C PHE A 214 7.26 10.01 7.60
N VAL A 215 6.71 8.88 7.17
CA VAL A 215 5.41 8.37 7.59
C VAL A 215 5.60 7.08 8.36
N ARG A 216 5.09 7.05 9.58
CA ARG A 216 4.96 5.82 10.36
C ARG A 216 3.51 5.53 10.65
N THR A 217 3.08 4.31 10.37
CA THR A 217 1.66 3.94 10.36
C THR A 217 1.40 2.73 11.25
N TYR A 218 0.31 2.84 12.02
CA TYR A 218 -0.41 1.71 12.57
C TYR A 218 -1.57 1.40 11.62
N GLU A 219 -1.52 0.26 10.95
CA GLU A 219 -2.52 -0.16 9.97
C GLU A 219 -3.68 -0.91 10.62
N ARG A 220 -4.89 -0.57 10.16
CA ARG A 220 -6.14 -1.18 10.57
C ARG A 220 -6.10 -2.69 10.34
N GLY A 221 -6.31 -3.46 11.39
CA GLY A 221 -6.31 -4.93 11.39
C GLY A 221 -4.93 -5.57 11.27
N VAL A 222 -3.84 -4.80 11.31
CA VAL A 222 -2.47 -5.32 11.15
C VAL A 222 -1.56 -4.91 12.31
N GLY A 223 -1.55 -3.63 12.69
CA GLY A 223 -0.61 -3.07 13.67
C GLY A 223 0.46 -2.18 13.04
N LEU A 224 1.62 -2.04 13.70
CA LEU A 224 2.73 -1.26 13.16
C LEU A 224 3.33 -1.92 11.91
N THR A 225 3.29 -1.25 10.77
CA THR A 225 3.83 -1.78 9.51
C THR A 225 4.97 -0.91 8.98
N ASN A 226 5.98 -1.55 8.39
CA ASN A 226 7.13 -0.85 7.83
C ASN A 226 6.76 -0.01 6.60
N SER A 227 5.67 -0.35 5.91
CA SER A 227 5.26 0.34 4.71
C SER A 227 3.78 0.25 4.44
N CYS A 228 3.16 1.41 4.22
CA CYS A 228 1.77 1.55 3.84
C CYS A 228 1.64 2.61 2.73
N GLY A 229 1.44 2.16 1.49
CA GLY A 229 1.37 3.07 0.34
C GLY A 229 0.20 4.06 0.41
N SER A 230 -0.96 3.65 0.92
CA SER A 230 -2.11 4.56 1.09
C SER A 230 -1.87 5.61 2.18
N ALA A 231 -1.15 5.26 3.27
CA ALA A 231 -0.75 6.22 4.28
C ALA A 231 0.23 7.28 3.74
N MET A 232 1.15 6.89 2.85
CA MET A 232 2.02 7.83 2.16
C MET A 232 1.22 8.79 1.28
N ALA A 233 0.21 8.29 0.56
CA ALA A 233 -0.70 9.12 -0.24
C ALA A 233 -1.49 10.10 0.64
N ALA A 234 -2.11 9.58 1.70
CA ALA A 234 -2.91 10.36 2.63
C ALA A 234 -2.07 11.45 3.32
N SER A 235 -0.85 11.11 3.74
CA SER A 235 0.10 12.04 4.36
C SER A 235 0.55 13.12 3.39
N THR A 236 0.78 12.77 2.12
CA THR A 236 1.11 13.75 1.06
C THR A 236 -0.02 14.76 0.89
N HIS A 237 -1.26 14.28 0.78
CA HIS A 237 -2.41 15.16 0.66
C HIS A 237 -2.62 16.03 1.91
N ALA A 238 -2.53 15.45 3.11
CA ALA A 238 -2.63 16.20 4.36
C ALA A 238 -1.53 17.28 4.48
N ALA A 239 -0.32 16.99 4.02
CA ALA A 239 0.79 17.93 4.06
C ALA A 239 0.58 19.10 3.09
N ALA A 240 0.12 18.81 1.86
CA ALA A 240 -0.22 19.86 0.90
C ALA A 240 -1.40 20.71 1.38
N ARG A 241 -2.42 20.06 1.97
CA ARG A 241 -3.62 20.71 2.51
C ARG A 241 -3.33 21.68 3.64
N THR A 242 -2.30 21.40 4.43
CA THR A 242 -1.88 22.19 5.59
C THR A 242 -0.69 23.10 5.30
N GLY A 243 -0.25 23.19 4.04
CA GLY A 243 0.82 24.09 3.60
C GLY A 243 2.24 23.65 3.99
N ARG A 244 2.43 22.39 4.41
CA ARG A 244 3.75 21.82 4.74
C ARG A 244 4.55 21.44 3.49
N ILE A 245 3.84 21.14 2.40
CA ILE A 245 4.38 21.03 1.03
C ILE A 245 3.47 21.80 0.07
N GLY A 246 3.92 22.07 -1.15
CA GLY A 246 3.10 22.70 -2.17
C GLY A 246 2.18 21.73 -2.91
N TRP A 247 1.01 22.19 -3.34
CA TRP A 247 0.18 21.47 -4.32
C TRP A 247 0.93 21.31 -5.64
N GLY A 248 0.80 20.15 -6.27
CA GLY A 248 1.49 19.86 -7.54
C GLY A 248 3.01 19.74 -7.43
N VAL A 249 3.57 19.76 -6.21
CA VAL A 249 5.01 19.59 -5.98
C VAL A 249 5.31 18.12 -5.72
N GLU A 250 6.19 17.54 -6.54
CA GLU A 250 6.72 16.20 -6.28
C GLU A 250 7.57 16.22 -5.00
N THR A 251 7.22 15.36 -4.05
CA THR A 251 7.79 15.29 -2.71
C THR A 251 8.26 13.88 -2.45
N ARG A 252 9.44 13.72 -1.83
CA ARG A 252 9.87 12.40 -1.35
C ARG A 252 9.14 12.05 -0.07
N VAL A 253 8.53 10.88 -0.06
CA VAL A 253 7.83 10.33 1.10
C VAL A 253 8.50 9.02 1.47
N PHE A 254 8.88 8.92 2.73
CA PHE A 254 9.62 7.81 3.31
C PHE A 254 8.74 7.07 4.30
N ASN A 255 9.01 5.78 4.46
CA ASN A 255 8.60 4.97 5.59
C ASN A 255 9.77 4.04 5.96
N ARG A 256 9.60 3.11 6.90
CA ARG A 256 10.69 2.19 7.27
C ARG A 256 11.07 1.22 6.16
N GLY A 257 10.14 0.90 5.27
CA GLY A 257 10.35 -0.02 4.16
C GLY A 257 10.95 0.62 2.90
N GLY A 258 10.92 1.96 2.79
CA GLY A 258 11.62 2.71 1.75
C GLY A 258 10.97 4.03 1.36
N MET A 259 11.03 4.36 0.08
CA MET A 259 10.65 5.68 -0.44
C MET A 259 9.75 5.59 -1.67
N VAL A 260 8.87 6.59 -1.82
CA VAL A 260 8.15 6.91 -3.05
C VAL A 260 8.27 8.41 -3.34
N ARG A 261 8.15 8.77 -4.62
CA ARG A 261 7.85 10.15 -5.04
C ARG A 261 6.34 10.32 -5.05
N ALA A 262 5.84 11.33 -4.36
CA ALA A 262 4.40 11.57 -4.27
C ALA A 262 4.07 13.03 -4.59
N ARG A 263 2.88 13.25 -5.13
CA ARG A 263 2.36 14.58 -5.43
C ARG A 263 0.87 14.60 -5.17
N ALA A 264 0.40 15.59 -4.42
CA ALA A 264 -1.03 15.86 -4.27
C ALA A 264 -1.42 17.04 -5.16
N ASP A 265 -2.47 16.86 -5.95
CA ASP A 265 -3.06 17.88 -6.79
C ASP A 265 -4.27 18.51 -6.05
N ALA A 266 -4.57 19.78 -6.31
CA ALA A 266 -5.60 20.54 -5.57
C ALA A 266 -7.03 20.03 -5.80
N ASP A 267 -7.24 19.21 -6.84
CA ASP A 267 -8.49 18.52 -7.15
C ASP A 267 -8.70 17.22 -6.34
N GLY A 268 -7.76 16.91 -5.43
CA GLY A 268 -7.83 15.74 -4.55
C GLY A 268 -7.25 14.47 -5.17
N VAL A 269 -6.61 14.54 -6.35
CA VAL A 269 -5.86 13.40 -6.90
C VAL A 269 -4.48 13.33 -6.25
N VAL A 270 -4.07 12.14 -5.84
CA VAL A 270 -2.72 11.86 -5.35
C VAL A 270 -2.03 10.90 -6.31
N THR A 271 -0.83 11.31 -6.75
CA THR A 271 0.06 10.51 -7.59
C THR A 271 1.17 9.93 -6.71
N ILE A 272 1.42 8.63 -6.81
CA ILE A 272 2.55 7.95 -6.16
C ILE A 272 3.35 7.20 -7.22
N ALA A 273 4.65 7.49 -7.32
CA ALA A 273 5.62 6.73 -8.08
C ALA A 273 6.63 6.06 -7.14
N GLY A 274 6.69 4.73 -7.19
CA GLY A 274 7.54 3.94 -6.30
C GLY A 274 8.05 2.69 -6.98
N ASN A 275 8.93 1.95 -6.29
CA ASN A 275 9.45 0.70 -6.82
C ASN A 275 8.32 -0.34 -7.01
N ALA A 276 8.57 -1.26 -7.93
CA ALA A 276 7.83 -2.49 -8.15
C ALA A 276 8.84 -3.64 -8.29
N THR A 277 9.68 -3.83 -7.27
CA THR A 277 10.83 -4.75 -7.31
C THR A 277 10.36 -6.20 -7.38
N PHE A 278 10.88 -6.95 -8.34
CA PHE A 278 10.75 -8.41 -8.37
C PHE A 278 12.02 -9.01 -7.77
N GLU A 279 11.87 -10.01 -6.91
CA GLU A 279 12.98 -10.62 -6.16
C GLU A 279 13.36 -11.97 -6.75
N TRP A 280 12.36 -12.82 -7.03
CA TRP A 280 12.56 -14.13 -7.61
C TRP A 280 11.27 -14.73 -8.15
N ASP A 281 11.38 -15.65 -9.11
CA ASP A 281 10.27 -16.42 -9.66
C ASP A 281 10.21 -17.78 -8.96
N GLY A 282 9.00 -18.26 -8.67
CA GLY A 282 8.77 -19.49 -7.94
C GLY A 282 7.63 -20.32 -8.51
N GLU A 283 7.71 -21.62 -8.24
CA GLU A 283 6.67 -22.60 -8.51
C GLU A 283 6.38 -23.37 -7.21
N ILE A 284 5.11 -23.53 -6.86
CA ILE A 284 4.68 -24.31 -5.70
C ILE A 284 3.40 -25.09 -6.00
N GLU A 285 3.36 -26.37 -5.62
CA GLU A 285 2.12 -27.14 -5.68
C GLU A 285 1.23 -26.77 -4.48
N VAL A 286 -0.02 -26.43 -4.73
CA VAL A 286 -1.00 -26.14 -3.67
C VAL A 286 -2.28 -26.88 -3.98
N ASP A 287 -2.85 -27.55 -2.97
CA ASP A 287 -4.22 -28.03 -3.03
C ASP A 287 -5.18 -26.88 -2.67
N PRO A 288 -5.95 -26.34 -3.62
CA PRO A 288 -6.87 -25.23 -3.37
C PRO A 288 -8.07 -25.61 -2.49
N ALA A 289 -8.33 -26.90 -2.25
CA ALA A 289 -9.39 -27.37 -1.35
C ALA A 289 -8.92 -27.41 0.12
N THR A 290 -7.66 -27.77 0.37
CA THR A 290 -7.13 -27.95 1.73
C THR A 290 -6.16 -26.86 2.16
N GLY A 291 -5.55 -26.11 1.23
CA GLY A 291 -4.48 -25.16 1.51
C GLY A 291 -3.14 -25.81 1.85
N VAL A 292 -3.00 -27.12 1.61
CA VAL A 292 -1.71 -27.82 1.76
C VAL A 292 -0.81 -27.43 0.60
N ALA A 293 0.37 -26.93 0.93
CA ALA A 293 1.41 -26.58 -0.03
C ALA A 293 2.52 -27.63 -0.01
N GLY A 294 3.02 -27.98 -1.20
CA GLY A 294 4.19 -28.82 -1.40
C GLY A 294 5.49 -28.02 -1.32
N ALA A 295 6.56 -28.59 -1.88
CA ALA A 295 7.88 -27.96 -1.86
C ALA A 295 7.93 -26.74 -2.79
N LEU A 296 8.51 -25.64 -2.29
CA LEU A 296 8.85 -24.47 -3.09
C LEU A 296 10.01 -24.80 -4.05
N ARG A 297 9.85 -24.44 -5.33
CA ARG A 297 10.95 -24.40 -6.30
C ARG A 297 11.15 -22.99 -6.80
N ILE A 298 12.33 -22.42 -6.56
CA ILE A 298 12.74 -21.15 -7.14
C ILE A 298 13.24 -21.40 -8.56
N THR A 299 12.69 -20.70 -9.55
CA THR A 299 12.98 -20.89 -10.98
C THR A 299 13.80 -19.75 -11.58
N GLY A 300 13.84 -18.59 -10.93
CA GLY A 300 14.64 -17.44 -11.34
C GLY A 300 14.93 -16.52 -10.16
N ARG A 301 16.11 -15.88 -10.17
CA ARG A 301 16.48 -14.82 -9.22
C ARG A 301 16.55 -13.48 -9.95
N ARG A 302 16.26 -12.39 -9.25
CA ARG A 302 16.31 -11.01 -9.75
C ARG A 302 17.28 -10.18 -8.91
N ASP A 303 18.45 -10.75 -8.62
CA ASP A 303 19.42 -10.19 -7.66
C ASP A 303 19.85 -8.75 -8.02
N GLU A 304 19.91 -8.40 -9.31
CA GLU A 304 20.20 -7.04 -9.77
C GLU A 304 19.13 -6.02 -9.34
N GLU A 305 17.86 -6.40 -9.35
CA GLU A 305 16.77 -5.51 -8.92
C GLU A 305 16.74 -5.32 -7.40
N VAL A 306 17.02 -6.40 -6.67
CA VAL A 306 17.16 -6.36 -5.21
C VAL A 306 18.32 -5.45 -4.82
N ALA A 307 19.49 -5.64 -5.44
CA ALA A 307 20.67 -4.81 -5.19
C ALA A 307 20.44 -3.33 -5.56
N ALA A 308 19.73 -3.05 -6.66
CA ALA A 308 19.39 -1.67 -7.03
C ALA A 308 18.50 -1.00 -5.98
N TRP A 309 17.52 -1.72 -5.44
CA TRP A 309 16.67 -1.21 -4.36
C TRP A 309 17.43 -1.00 -3.06
N GLU A 310 18.24 -1.97 -2.63
CA GLU A 310 19.07 -1.88 -1.43
C GLU A 310 20.09 -0.73 -1.51
N SER A 311 20.72 -0.56 -2.68
CA SER A 311 21.64 0.55 -2.92
C SER A 311 20.94 1.91 -2.83
N MET A 312 19.67 2.01 -3.25
CA MET A 312 18.89 3.23 -3.08
C MET A 312 18.64 3.50 -1.60
N LEU A 313 18.19 2.49 -0.84
CA LEU A 313 17.93 2.62 0.59
C LEU A 313 19.17 3.01 1.39
N ALA A 314 20.33 2.46 1.05
CA ALA A 314 21.60 2.78 1.71
C ALA A 314 22.06 4.23 1.47
N GLY A 315 21.52 4.90 0.44
CA GLY A 315 21.81 6.30 0.13
C GLY A 315 20.82 7.30 0.71
N LEU A 316 19.82 6.85 1.48
CA LEU A 316 18.80 7.70 2.12
C LEU A 316 19.19 8.21 3.51
#